data_AF-A0A7K3IXW8-F1
#
_entry.id   AF-A0A7K3IXW8-F1
#
_cell.length_a   1.000
_cell.length_b   1.000
_cell.length_c   1.000
_cell.angle_alpha   90.00
_cell.angle_beta   90.00
_cell.angle_gamma   90.00
#
_symmetry.space_group_name_H-M   'P 1'
#
loop_
_entity.id
_entity.type
_entity.pdbx_description
1 polymer ?
#
loop_
_entity_poly.entity_id
_entity_poly.type
_entity_poly.pdbx_seq_one_letter_code
_entity_poly.pdbx_strand_id
1 'polypeptide(L)'
;MKNSQFIVFITVVLTIYLIGNLYIFFKGYNVIPPTRLNRTLYIIIFLALATTFFTGRILESIHSSVFADILNTIGGFWMGFLLYGFLFLLLSDIAGLLLKITGIINTQTFPDYRKWSFAIAMMLSALFIAGGFINALIPVVRKYNLTIEKPADGI
;
A
#
# COMPACT_ATOMS: atom_id res chain seq x y z
N MET A 1 -16.91 -19.92 -11.14
CA MET A 1 -16.21 -19.29 -12.28
C MET A 1 -15.70 -20.40 -13.18
N LYS A 2 -15.67 -20.22 -14.51
CA LYS A 2 -14.94 -21.16 -15.38
C LYS A 2 -13.45 -21.08 -15.02
N ASN A 3 -12.70 -22.19 -15.05
CA ASN A 3 -11.28 -22.21 -14.65
C ASN A 3 -10.45 -21.13 -15.37
N SER A 4 -10.78 -20.83 -16.63
CA SER A 4 -10.15 -19.74 -17.40
C SER A 4 -10.36 -18.35 -16.78
N GLN A 5 -11.56 -18.04 -16.30
CA GLN A 5 -11.87 -16.75 -15.67
C GLN A 5 -11.13 -16.58 -14.34
N PHE A 6 -10.98 -17.67 -13.58
CA PHE A 6 -10.23 -17.65 -12.32
C PHE A 6 -8.73 -17.39 -12.55
N ILE A 7 -8.13 -18.06 -13.54
CA ILE A 7 -6.72 -17.84 -13.91
C ILE A 7 -6.49 -16.39 -14.31
N VAL A 8 -7.34 -15.83 -15.18
CA VAL A 8 -7.22 -14.43 -15.63
C VAL A 8 -7.30 -13.48 -14.43
N PHE A 9 -8.24 -13.69 -13.51
CA PHE A 9 -8.37 -12.87 -12.31
C PHE A 9 -7.09 -12.90 -11.45
N ILE A 10 -6.57 -14.09 -11.14
CA ILE A 10 -5.36 -14.24 -10.33
C ILE A 10 -4.15 -13.62 -11.02
N THR A 11 -3.99 -13.84 -12.33
CA THR A 11 -2.89 -13.24 -13.10
C THR A 11 -2.93 -11.72 -13.02
N VAL A 12 -4.09 -11.09 -13.26
CA VAL A 12 -4.22 -9.63 -13.21
C VAL A 12 -3.89 -9.08 -11.81
N VAL A 13 -4.44 -9.68 -10.76
CA VAL A 13 -4.20 -9.23 -9.38
C VAL A 13 -2.73 -9.35 -9.01
N LEU A 14 -2.09 -10.49 -9.33
CA LEU A 14 -0.66 -10.70 -9.07
C LEU A 14 0.22 -9.75 -9.88
N THR A 15 -0.11 -9.49 -11.14
CA THR A 15 0.62 -8.53 -11.97
C THR A 15 0.56 -7.13 -11.39
N ILE A 16 -0.63 -6.64 -11.02
CA ILE A 16 -0.78 -5.31 -10.41
C ILE A 16 0.01 -5.24 -9.09
N TYR A 17 -0.09 -6.27 -8.26
CA TYR A 17 0.66 -6.35 -7.01
C TYR A 17 2.17 -6.29 -7.24
N LEU A 18 2.70 -7.08 -8.17
CA LEU A 18 4.13 -7.12 -8.50
C LEU A 18 4.61 -5.78 -9.06
N ILE A 19 3.86 -5.16 -9.98
CA ILE A 19 4.21 -3.86 -10.56
C ILE A 19 4.29 -2.80 -9.46
N GLY A 20 3.29 -2.73 -8.57
CA GLY A 20 3.29 -1.79 -7.45
C GLY A 20 4.52 -1.98 -6.56
N ASN A 21 4.84 -3.22 -6.20
CA ASN A 21 5.99 -3.52 -5.34
C ASN A 21 7.31 -3.16 -6.02
N LEU A 22 7.49 -3.56 -7.29
CA LEU A 22 8.69 -3.23 -8.06
C LEU A 22 8.88 -1.72 -8.19
N TYR A 23 7.79 -0.98 -8.44
CA TYR A 23 7.83 0.47 -8.55
C TYR A 23 8.36 1.13 -7.25
N ILE A 24 7.77 0.79 -6.10
CA ILE A 24 8.22 1.31 -4.80
C ILE A 24 9.65 0.86 -4.49
N PHE A 25 9.96 -0.41 -4.78
CA PHE A 25 11.29 -0.99 -4.55
C PHE A 25 12.39 -0.24 -5.30
N PHE A 26 12.23 -0.01 -6.61
CA PHE A 26 13.22 0.70 -7.40
C PHE A 26 13.36 2.16 -6.96
N LYS A 27 12.27 2.81 -6.52
CA LYS A 27 12.34 4.17 -5.97
C LYS A 27 13.18 4.23 -4.69
N GLY A 28 12.92 3.33 -3.75
CA GLY A 28 13.70 3.28 -2.50
C GLY A 28 15.15 2.87 -2.73
N TYR A 29 15.39 1.86 -3.57
CA TYR A 29 16.74 1.37 -3.88
C TYR A 29 17.65 2.47 -4.45
N ASN A 30 17.11 3.36 -5.29
CA ASN A 30 17.86 4.46 -5.90
C ASN A 30 18.17 5.61 -4.93
N VAL A 31 17.43 5.74 -3.83
CA VAL A 31 17.63 6.79 -2.82
C VAL A 31 18.58 6.35 -1.71
N ILE A 32 18.70 5.05 -1.48
CA ILE A 32 19.52 4.48 -0.41
C ILE A 32 21.02 4.62 -0.76
N PRO A 33 21.86 5.03 0.20
CA PRO A 33 23.31 5.13 0.01
C PRO A 33 23.89 3.85 -0.59
N PRO A 34 24.86 3.93 -1.52
CA PRO A 34 25.40 2.78 -2.24
C PRO A 34 26.26 1.83 -1.38
N THR A 35 26.21 1.95 -0.05
CA THR A 35 26.89 1.02 0.87
C THR A 35 26.26 -0.37 0.78
N ARG A 36 27.09 -1.40 0.64
CA ARG A 36 26.64 -2.79 0.49
C ARG A 36 25.67 -3.20 1.60
N LEU A 37 25.99 -2.86 2.85
CA LEU A 37 25.17 -3.20 4.01
C LEU A 37 23.75 -2.61 3.92
N ASN A 38 23.63 -1.32 3.62
CA ASN A 38 22.33 -0.64 3.57
C ASN A 38 21.44 -1.19 2.45
N ARG A 39 22.02 -1.49 1.28
CA ARG A 39 21.29 -2.08 0.16
C ARG A 39 20.82 -3.50 0.46
N THR A 40 21.66 -4.33 1.05
CA THR A 40 21.28 -5.70 1.44
C THR A 40 20.16 -5.68 2.48
N LEU A 41 20.28 -4.85 3.53
CA LEU A 41 19.24 -4.70 4.55
C LEU A 41 17.91 -4.24 3.94
N TYR A 42 17.95 -3.26 3.03
CA TYR A 42 16.75 -2.81 2.34
C TYR A 42 16.06 -3.92 1.55
N ILE A 43 16.82 -4.70 0.76
CA ILE A 43 16.28 -5.80 -0.03
C ILE A 43 15.61 -6.83 0.89
N ILE A 44 16.28 -7.24 1.96
CA ILE A 44 15.77 -8.24 2.90
C ILE A 44 14.48 -7.75 3.57
N ILE A 45 14.48 -6.51 4.10
CA ILE A 45 13.32 -5.95 4.80
C ILE A 45 12.15 -5.78 3.83
N PHE A 46 12.39 -5.24 2.63
CA PHE A 46 11.34 -5.04 1.64
C PHE A 46 10.72 -6.36 1.19
N LEU A 47 11.55 -7.37 0.90
CA LEU A 47 11.06 -8.69 0.48
C LEU A 47 10.30 -9.40 1.60
N ALA A 48 10.77 -9.29 2.84
CA ALA A 48 10.05 -9.80 4.01
C ALA A 48 8.66 -9.16 4.12
N LEU A 49 8.57 -7.83 4.02
CA LEU A 49 7.30 -7.11 4.06
C LEU A 49 6.37 -7.47 2.89
N ALA A 50 6.87 -7.48 1.66
CA ALA A 50 6.08 -7.83 0.48
C ALA A 50 5.51 -9.26 0.57
N THR A 51 6.28 -10.21 1.07
CA THR A 51 5.81 -11.59 1.17
C THR A 51 4.81 -11.82 2.31
N THR A 52 4.74 -10.95 3.33
CA THR A 52 3.84 -11.15 4.49
C THR A 52 2.37 -11.34 4.11
N PHE A 53 1.86 -10.61 3.10
CA PHE A 53 0.47 -10.73 2.69
C PHE A 53 0.12 -12.13 2.17
N PHE A 54 0.95 -12.69 1.28
CA PHE A 54 0.70 -14.03 0.75
C PHE A 54 0.96 -15.11 1.80
N THR A 55 2.05 -14.99 2.55
CA THR A 55 2.40 -15.97 3.58
C THR A 55 1.34 -16.02 4.67
N GLY A 56 0.82 -14.87 5.11
CA GLY A 56 -0.28 -14.80 6.08
C GLY A 56 -1.53 -15.52 5.58
N ARG A 57 -1.96 -15.25 4.34
CA ARG A 57 -3.15 -15.87 3.74
C ARG A 57 -3.02 -17.36 3.53
N ILE A 58 -1.85 -17.81 3.05
CA ILE A 58 -1.59 -19.24 2.87
C ILE A 58 -1.60 -19.94 4.24
N LEU A 59 -0.96 -19.34 5.25
CA LEU A 59 -0.86 -19.97 6.56
C LEU A 59 -2.22 -20.04 7.27
N GLU A 60 -3.02 -18.97 7.20
CA GLU A 60 -4.40 -18.93 7.69
C GLU A 60 -5.29 -20.00 7.04
N SER A 61 -5.09 -20.26 5.73
CA SER A 61 -5.84 -21.29 5.01
C SER A 61 -5.51 -22.71 5.45
N ILE A 62 -4.29 -22.93 5.96
CA ILE A 62 -3.85 -24.23 6.48
C ILE A 62 -4.33 -24.33 7.92
N HIS A 63 -3.83 -23.48 8.83
CA HIS A 63 -4.13 -23.49 10.26
C HIS A 63 -4.23 -22.06 10.82
N SER A 64 -5.35 -21.73 11.48
CA SER A 64 -5.50 -20.48 12.21
C SER A 64 -4.57 -20.46 13.41
N SER A 65 -3.62 -19.52 13.44
CA SER A 65 -2.65 -19.35 14.53
C SER A 65 -2.37 -17.88 14.76
N VAL A 66 -1.96 -17.53 15.99
CA VAL A 66 -1.56 -16.15 16.34
C VAL A 66 -0.49 -15.62 15.39
N PHE A 67 0.43 -16.49 14.93
CA PHE A 67 1.45 -16.11 13.96
C PHE A 67 0.84 -15.77 12.58
N ALA A 68 -0.14 -16.54 12.10
CA ALA A 68 -0.86 -16.22 10.87
C ALA A 68 -1.62 -14.89 10.99
N ASP A 69 -2.24 -14.61 12.15
CA ASP A 69 -2.95 -13.35 12.41
C ASP A 69 -2.02 -12.14 12.37
N ILE A 70 -0.82 -12.27 12.96
CA ILE A 70 0.22 -11.22 12.92
C ILE A 70 0.65 -10.97 11.47
N LEU A 71 0.95 -12.03 10.71
CA LEU A 71 1.37 -11.90 9.30
C LEU A 71 0.26 -11.28 8.44
N ASN A 72 -0.99 -11.68 8.65
CA ASN A 72 -2.15 -11.10 7.96
C ASN A 72 -2.34 -9.62 8.29
N THR A 73 -2.14 -9.24 9.55
CA THR A 73 -2.24 -7.84 9.99
C THR A 73 -1.14 -7.01 9.33
N ILE A 74 0.11 -7.47 9.38
CA ILE A 74 1.25 -6.80 8.72
C ILE A 74 1.03 -6.72 7.22
N GLY A 75 0.59 -7.82 6.60
CA GLY A 75 0.28 -7.88 5.17
C GLY A 75 -0.85 -6.94 4.78
N GLY A 76 -1.87 -6.80 5.62
CA GLY A 76 -2.97 -5.84 5.43
C GLY A 76 -2.47 -4.39 5.46
N PHE A 77 -1.62 -4.04 6.41
CA PHE A 77 -0.95 -2.74 6.44
C PHE A 77 -0.03 -2.52 5.23
N TRP A 78 0.69 -3.56 4.80
CA TRP A 78 1.50 -3.51 3.59
C TRP A 78 0.68 -3.24 2.34
N MET A 79 -0.51 -3.83 2.21
CA MET A 79 -1.42 -3.54 1.09
C MET A 79 -1.87 -2.08 1.06
N GLY A 80 -2.18 -1.50 2.23
CA GLY A 80 -2.47 -0.06 2.34
C GLY A 80 -1.26 0.80 1.96
N PHE A 81 -0.07 0.40 2.42
CA PHE A 81 1.19 1.05 2.09
C PHE A 81 1.55 0.96 0.61
N LEU A 82 1.29 -0.17 -0.02
CA LEU A 82 1.48 -0.36 -1.45
C LEU A 82 0.63 0.63 -2.25
N LEU A 83 -0.64 0.81 -1.86
CA LEU A 83 -1.54 1.74 -2.54
C LEU A 83 -1.11 3.20 -2.34
N TYR A 84 -1.02 3.66 -1.09
CA TYR A 84 -0.68 5.07 -0.82
C TYR A 84 0.76 5.41 -1.24
N GLY A 85 1.70 4.49 -1.02
CA GLY A 85 3.09 4.64 -1.45
C GLY A 85 3.19 4.76 -2.95
N PHE A 86 2.49 3.91 -3.70
CA PHE A 86 2.42 4.02 -5.16
C PHE A 86 1.84 5.37 -5.60
N LEU A 87 0.70 5.78 -5.05
CA LEU A 87 0.04 7.04 -5.43
C LEU A 87 0.89 8.27 -5.13
N PHE A 88 1.46 8.38 -3.92
CA PHE A 88 2.27 9.54 -3.56
C PHE A 88 3.60 9.60 -4.33
N LEU A 89 4.22 8.45 -4.61
CA LEU A 89 5.41 8.42 -5.47
C LEU A 89 5.07 8.75 -6.92
N LEU A 90 3.93 8.30 -7.44
CA LEU A 90 3.48 8.64 -8.78
C LEU A 90 3.20 10.14 -8.92
N LEU A 91 2.53 10.73 -7.93
CA LEU A 91 2.30 12.18 -7.85
C LEU A 91 3.62 12.95 -7.78
N SER A 92 4.58 12.47 -6.98
CA SER A 92 5.93 13.03 -6.95
C SER A 92 6.60 12.97 -8.31
N ASP A 93 6.52 11.86 -9.04
CA ASP A 93 7.15 11.74 -10.35
C ASP A 93 6.56 12.72 -11.37
N ILE A 94 5.23 12.88 -11.36
CA ILE A 94 4.55 13.87 -12.20
C ILE A 94 5.01 15.29 -11.82
N ALA A 95 5.06 15.60 -10.52
CA ALA A 95 5.52 16.90 -10.04
C ALA A 95 6.99 17.16 -10.43
N GLY A 96 7.87 16.17 -10.26
CA GLY A 96 9.29 16.25 -10.60
C GLY A 96 9.51 16.44 -12.09
N LEU A 97 8.70 15.81 -12.93
CA LEU A 97 8.71 16.02 -14.38
C LEU A 97 8.30 17.45 -14.74
N LEU A 98 7.23 17.98 -14.14
CA LEU A 98 6.80 19.37 -14.35
C LEU A 98 7.88 20.36 -13.91
N LEU A 99 8.47 20.17 -12.74
CA LEU A 99 9.53 21.02 -12.20
C LEU A 99 10.82 20.97 -13.05
N LYS A 100 11.08 19.84 -13.70
CA LYS A 100 12.20 19.71 -14.66
C LYS A 100 11.90 20.44 -15.97
N ILE A 101 10.68 20.36 -16.49
CA ILE A 101 10.26 21.07 -17.71
C ILE A 101 10.29 22.60 -17.51
N THR A 102 9.88 23.08 -16.33
CA THR A 102 9.92 24.52 -16.01
C THR A 102 11.31 25.04 -15.66
N GLY A 103 12.32 24.16 -15.59
CA GLY A 103 13.70 24.52 -15.26
C GLY A 103 13.95 24.82 -13.78
N ILE A 104 12.97 24.60 -12.90
CA ILE A 104 13.12 24.80 -11.45
C ILE A 104 14.10 23.77 -10.86
N ILE A 105 14.03 22.53 -11.35
CA ILE A 105 14.98 21.47 -10.97
C ILE A 105 15.95 21.22 -12.11
N ASN A 106 17.24 21.24 -11.79
CA ASN A 106 18.32 20.95 -12.73
C ASN A 106 18.97 19.59 -12.40
N THR A 107 19.98 19.20 -13.17
CA THR A 107 20.67 17.91 -12.97
C THR A 107 21.39 17.79 -11.62
N GLN A 108 21.75 18.92 -10.99
CA GLN A 108 22.44 18.96 -9.70
C GLN A 108 21.47 18.82 -8.52
N THR A 109 20.27 19.41 -8.60
CA THR A 109 19.25 19.37 -7.52
C THR A 109 18.31 18.16 -7.62
N PHE A 110 18.33 17.45 -8.75
CA PHE A 110 17.47 16.28 -8.98
C PHE A 110 17.70 15.10 -8.01
N PRO A 111 18.92 14.75 -7.58
CA PRO A 111 19.15 13.73 -6.56
C PRO A 111 18.50 14.07 -5.22
N ASP A 112 18.60 15.33 -4.77
CA ASP A 112 18.00 15.78 -3.52
C ASP A 112 16.47 15.75 -3.60
N TYR A 113 15.91 16.18 -4.72
CA TYR A 113 14.47 16.06 -4.98
C TYR A 113 14.00 14.61 -4.87
N ARG A 114 14.70 13.67 -5.50
CA ARG A 114 14.35 12.24 -5.42
C ARG A 114 14.38 11.71 -3.99
N LYS A 115 15.41 12.09 -3.22
CA LYS A 115 15.56 11.67 -1.82
C LYS A 115 14.42 12.20 -0.95
N TRP A 116 14.17 13.50 -1.00
CA TRP A 116 13.14 14.15 -0.19
C TRP A 116 11.74 13.74 -0.60
N SER A 117 11.46 13.66 -1.89
CA SER A 117 10.15 13.23 -2.36
C SER A 117 9.83 11.78 -2.01
N PHE A 118 10.82 10.88 -2.06
CA PHE A 118 10.65 9.53 -1.56
C PHE A 118 10.35 9.53 -0.05
N ALA A 119 11.14 10.24 0.75
CA ALA A 119 10.94 10.31 2.20
C ALA A 119 9.55 10.87 2.58
N ILE A 120 9.12 11.95 1.91
CA ILE A 120 7.79 12.57 2.10
C ILE A 120 6.69 11.59 1.69
N ALA A 121 6.81 10.90 0.55
CA ALA A 121 5.82 9.92 0.10
C ALA A 121 5.68 8.75 1.10
N MET A 122 6.78 8.23 1.63
CA MET A 122 6.75 7.18 2.65
C MET A 122 6.08 7.68 3.95
N MET A 123 6.43 8.91 4.38
CA MET A 123 5.86 9.53 5.57
C MET A 123 4.36 9.77 5.44
N LEU A 124 3.91 10.34 4.31
CA LEU A 124 2.49 10.55 4.04
C LEU A 124 1.72 9.22 3.99
N SER A 125 2.29 8.20 3.34
CA SER A 125 1.68 6.87 3.31
C SER A 125 1.48 6.32 4.72
N ALA A 126 2.49 6.41 5.59
CA ALA A 126 2.39 5.97 6.97
C ALA A 126 1.34 6.77 7.76
N LEU A 127 1.30 8.10 7.59
CA LEU A 127 0.31 8.96 8.27
C LEU A 127 -1.12 8.64 7.84
N PHE A 128 -1.37 8.45 6.54
CA PHE A 128 -2.70 8.11 6.03
C PHE A 128 -3.16 6.73 6.54
N ILE A 129 -2.26 5.76 6.60
CA ILE A 129 -2.57 4.43 7.15
C ILE A 129 -2.86 4.52 8.64
N ALA A 130 -2.03 5.23 9.42
CA ALA A 130 -2.23 5.39 10.84
C ALA A 130 -3.54 6.15 11.15
N GLY A 131 -3.81 7.23 10.44
CA GLY A 131 -5.06 7.99 10.56
C GLY A 131 -6.28 7.17 10.17
N GLY A 132 -6.20 6.40 9.08
CA GLY A 132 -7.25 5.48 8.65
C GLY A 132 -7.51 4.38 9.68
N PHE A 133 -6.45 3.84 10.29
CA PHE A 133 -6.55 2.84 11.36
C PHE A 133 -7.21 3.41 12.63
N ILE A 134 -6.80 4.60 13.09
CA ILE A 134 -7.41 5.27 14.23
C ILE A 134 -8.89 5.57 13.97
N ASN A 135 -9.22 6.05 12.77
CA ASN A 135 -10.60 6.32 12.38
C ASN A 135 -11.46 5.03 12.35
N ALA A 136 -10.88 3.90 11.93
CA ALA A 136 -11.55 2.61 11.96
C ALA A 136 -11.84 2.12 13.40
N LEU A 137 -11.01 2.50 14.38
CA LEU A 137 -11.21 2.17 15.79
C LEU A 137 -12.30 3.03 16.47
N ILE A 138 -12.67 4.19 15.90
CA ILE A 138 -13.62 5.13 16.50
C ILE A 138 -14.78 5.42 15.52
N PRO A 139 -15.67 4.44 15.26
CA PRO A 139 -16.78 4.62 14.33
C PRO A 139 -17.87 5.55 14.92
N VAL A 140 -18.32 6.53 14.13
CA VAL A 140 -19.45 7.40 14.50
C VAL A 140 -20.78 6.72 14.17
N VAL A 141 -21.48 6.24 15.19
CA VAL A 141 -22.81 5.60 15.03
C VAL A 141 -23.91 6.66 14.97
N ARG A 142 -24.60 6.76 13.82
CA ARG A 142 -25.77 7.62 13.65
C ARG A 142 -27.04 6.78 13.73
N LYS A 143 -27.91 7.10 14.70
CA LYS A 143 -29.24 6.48 14.82
C LYS A 143 -30.23 7.25 13.96
N TYR A 144 -30.97 6.54 13.12
CA TYR A 144 -32.08 7.10 12.35
C TYR A 144 -33.36 6.46 12.84
N ASN A 145 -34.35 7.29 13.20
CA ASN A 145 -35.69 6.82 13.51
C ASN A 145 -36.43 6.67 12.18
N LEU A 146 -36.57 5.43 11.72
CA LEU A 146 -37.38 5.10 10.57
C LEU A 146 -38.75 4.65 11.07
N THR A 147 -39.77 5.49 10.87
CA THR A 147 -41.16 5.08 11.03
C THR A 147 -41.54 4.29 9.79
N ILE A 148 -41.65 2.97 9.94
CA ILE A 148 -42.15 2.12 8.87
C ILE A 148 -43.66 2.07 9.03
N GLU A 149 -44.39 2.76 8.15
CA GLU A 149 -45.83 2.59 7.99
C GLU A 149 -46.08 1.22 7.36
N LYS A 150 -46.10 0.17 8.20
CA LYS A 150 -46.66 -1.11 7.79
C LYS A 150 -48.18 -0.97 7.82
N PRO A 151 -48.90 -1.19 6.70
CA PRO A 151 -50.32 -1.42 6.79
C PRO A 151 -50.51 -2.66 7.67
N ALA A 152 -51.21 -2.50 8.79
CA ALA A 152 -51.75 -3.65 9.49
C ALA A 152 -52.83 -4.21 8.57
N ASP A 153 -52.66 -5.43 8.07
CA ASP A 153 -53.77 -6.22 7.53
C ASP A 153 -54.74 -6.47 8.69
N GLY A 154 -55.62 -5.51 8.91
CA GLY A 154 -56.71 -5.58 9.86
C GLY A 154 -58.01 -5.74 9.08
N ILE A 155 -58.77 -6.77 9.46
CA ILE A 155 -60.23 -6.77 9.64
C ILE A 155 -60.94 -5.48 9.20
#